data_AF-A0A8J4XQ53-F1
#
_entry.id   AF-A0A8J4XQ53-F1
#
_cell.length_a   1.000
_cell.length_b   1.000
_cell.length_c   1.000
_cell.angle_alpha   90.00
_cell.angle_beta   90.00
_cell.angle_gamma   90.00
#
_symmetry.space_group_name_H-M   'P 1'
#
loop_
_entity.id
_entity.type
_entity.pdbx_description
1 polymer ?
#
loop_
_entity_poly.entity_id
_entity_poly.type
_entity_poly.pdbx_seq_one_letter_code
_entity_poly.pdbx_strand_id
1 'polypeptide(L)'
;MVASAAERSQDTMTRCRLMLLLTTTFPETTTHHGLQLVESLITAEKHCPGPLNPFRRMLVCDLLPRLLQTQGLEVRPKTLHNLLSRAIEFYITYVTTPSRVLQPHVNLMM
;
A
#
# COMPACT_ATOMS: atom_id res chain seq x y z
N MET A 1 19.54 -16.45 1.80
CA MET A 1 18.11 -16.52 1.44
C MET A 1 17.32 -15.26 1.85
N VAL A 2 17.61 -14.64 3.00
CA VAL A 2 16.94 -13.38 3.44
C VAL A 2 17.37 -12.15 2.61
N ALA A 3 18.66 -12.02 2.28
CA ALA A 3 19.18 -10.89 1.50
C ALA A 3 18.51 -10.76 0.13
N SER A 4 18.34 -11.87 -0.60
CA SER A 4 17.69 -11.83 -1.91
C SER A 4 16.18 -11.56 -1.82
N ALA A 5 15.52 -11.90 -0.72
CA ALA A 5 14.12 -11.53 -0.48
C ALA A 5 13.98 -10.02 -0.15
N ALA A 6 14.96 -9.45 0.56
CA ALA A 6 15.03 -8.01 0.84
C ALA A 6 15.33 -7.19 -0.42
N GLU A 7 16.23 -7.65 -1.29
CA GLU A 7 16.54 -6.99 -2.56
C GLU A 7 15.33 -7.00 -3.51
N ARG A 8 14.68 -8.16 -3.68
CA ARG A 8 13.44 -8.26 -4.48
C ARG A 8 12.31 -7.41 -3.91
N SER A 9 12.20 -7.27 -2.59
CA SER A 9 11.17 -6.43 -1.97
C SER A 9 11.47 -4.94 -2.21
N GLN A 10 12.73 -4.53 -2.20
CA GLN A 10 13.17 -3.19 -2.54
C GLN A 10 12.85 -2.82 -4.00
N ASP A 11 13.12 -3.72 -4.94
CA ASP A 11 12.77 -3.54 -6.36
C ASP A 11 11.26 -3.47 -6.56
N THR A 12 10.51 -4.35 -5.90
CA THR A 12 9.04 -4.37 -5.95
C THR A 12 8.45 -3.09 -5.40
N MET A 13 8.95 -2.62 -4.25
CA MET A 13 8.49 -1.38 -3.62
C MET A 13 8.79 -0.17 -4.49
N THR A 14 9.96 -0.12 -5.11
CA THR A 14 10.34 0.94 -6.05
C THR A 14 9.39 0.97 -7.25
N ARG A 15 9.09 -0.20 -7.85
CA ARG A 15 8.10 -0.32 -8.92
C ARG A 15 6.72 0.19 -8.48
N CYS A 16 6.26 -0.20 -7.28
CA CYS A 16 4.99 0.26 -6.73
C CYS A 16 4.95 1.78 -6.53
N ARG A 17 6.05 2.40 -6.06
CA ARG A 17 6.16 3.86 -5.92
C ARG A 17 6.07 4.58 -7.26
N LEU A 18 6.73 4.06 -8.29
CA LEU A 18 6.67 4.65 -9.64
C LEU A 18 5.27 4.54 -10.23
N MET A 19 4.58 3.41 -10.05
CA MET A 19 3.19 3.28 -10.50
C MET A 19 2.25 4.19 -9.71
N LEU A 20 2.45 4.33 -8.39
CA LEU A 20 1.70 5.30 -7.60
C LEU A 20 1.93 6.71 -8.14
N LEU A 21 3.19 7.09 -8.38
CA LEU A 21 3.52 8.39 -8.96
C LEU A 21 2.78 8.60 -10.29
N LEU A 22 2.81 7.63 -11.19
CA LEU A 22 2.10 7.67 -12.47
C LEU A 22 0.60 7.95 -12.30
N THR A 23 -0.08 7.23 -11.39
CA THR A 23 -1.52 7.45 -11.16
C THR A 23 -1.80 8.80 -10.51
N THR A 24 -0.88 9.31 -9.68
CA THR A 24 -1.01 10.64 -9.09
C THR A 24 -0.80 11.78 -10.08
N THR A 25 0.15 11.63 -11.01
CA THR A 25 0.47 12.67 -12.00
C THR A 25 -0.50 12.68 -13.15
N PHE A 26 -1.09 11.53 -13.49
CA PHE A 26 -2.04 11.38 -14.59
C PHE A 26 -3.32 10.71 -14.07
N PRO A 27 -4.27 11.48 -13.49
CA PRO A 27 -5.47 10.93 -12.85
C PRO A 27 -6.30 10.01 -13.75
N GLU A 28 -6.32 10.29 -15.06
CA GLU A 28 -6.99 9.48 -16.09
C GLU A 28 -6.51 8.02 -16.11
N THR A 29 -5.27 7.78 -15.69
CA THR A 29 -4.66 6.44 -15.64
C THR A 29 -5.06 5.66 -14.38
N THR A 30 -5.68 6.31 -13.39
CA THR A 30 -5.98 5.73 -12.07
C THR A 30 -6.99 4.60 -12.14
N THR A 31 -7.99 4.69 -13.01
CA THR A 31 -9.04 3.67 -13.17
C THR A 31 -8.45 2.31 -13.59
N HIS A 32 -7.46 2.34 -14.47
CA HIS A 32 -6.78 1.13 -14.96
C HIS A 32 -5.61 0.73 -14.06
N HIS A 33 -4.65 1.63 -13.84
CA HIS A 33 -3.40 1.29 -13.16
C HIS A 33 -3.52 1.27 -11.63
N GLY A 34 -4.50 1.97 -11.06
CA GLY A 34 -4.75 1.96 -9.62
C GLY A 34 -5.18 0.58 -9.11
N LEU A 35 -6.06 -0.11 -9.83
CA LEU A 35 -6.50 -1.46 -9.47
C LEU A 35 -5.38 -2.50 -9.65
N GLN A 36 -4.58 -2.39 -10.72
CA GLN A 36 -3.39 -3.22 -10.90
C GLN A 36 -2.36 -3.01 -9.79
N LEU A 37 -2.20 -1.78 -9.32
CA LEU A 37 -1.33 -1.46 -8.20
C LEU A 37 -1.87 -2.06 -6.88
N VAL A 38 -3.19 -2.03 -6.65
CA VAL A 38 -3.82 -2.71 -5.50
C VAL A 38 -3.46 -4.19 -5.50
N GLU A 39 -3.65 -4.89 -6.62
CA GLU A 39 -3.33 -6.33 -6.72
C GLU A 39 -1.84 -6.61 -6.49
N SER A 40 -0.97 -5.75 -7.05
CA SER A 40 0.48 -5.83 -6.84
C SER A 40 0.85 -5.66 -5.37
N LEU A 41 0.28 -4.66 -4.68
CA LEU A 41 0.56 -4.39 -3.28
C LEU A 41 0.05 -5.51 -2.36
N ILE A 42 -1.15 -6.02 -2.60
CA ILE A 42 -1.71 -7.16 -1.85
C ILE A 42 -0.85 -8.41 -2.04
N THR A 43 -0.34 -8.64 -3.26
CA THR A 43 0.51 -9.79 -3.56
C THR A 43 1.87 -9.66 -2.89
N ALA A 44 2.50 -8.49 -2.96
CA ALA A 44 3.77 -8.22 -2.31
C ALA A 44 3.65 -8.34 -0.78
N GLU A 45 2.59 -7.79 -0.21
CA GLU A 45 2.27 -7.82 1.21
C GLU A 45 2.25 -9.24 1.80
N LYS A 46 1.79 -10.26 1.07
CA LYS A 46 1.75 -11.66 1.56
C LYS A 46 3.10 -12.18 2.02
N HIS A 47 4.19 -11.57 1.58
CA HIS A 47 5.56 -11.94 1.92
C HIS A 47 6.12 -11.11 3.09
N CYS A 48 5.33 -10.21 3.68
CA CYS A 48 5.73 -9.38 4.81
C CYS A 48 5.00 -9.81 6.08
N PRO A 49 5.72 -9.90 7.22
CA PRO A 49 5.09 -10.23 8.48
C PRO A 49 4.32 -9.03 9.04
N GLY A 50 3.10 -9.29 9.50
CA GLY A 50 2.29 -8.34 10.26
C GLY A 50 1.62 -7.24 9.43
N PRO A 51 0.67 -6.52 10.06
CA PRO A 51 -0.12 -5.49 9.39
C PRO A 51 0.69 -4.19 9.17
N LEU A 52 1.74 -3.94 9.96
CA LEU A 52 2.56 -2.72 9.87
C LEU A 52 3.71 -2.84 8.85
N ASN A 53 3.42 -3.36 7.66
CA ASN A 53 4.41 -3.50 6.60
C ASN A 53 4.36 -2.33 5.59
N PRO A 54 5.47 -2.07 4.87
CA PRO A 54 5.55 -0.94 3.94
C PRO A 54 4.53 -1.00 2.79
N PHE A 55 4.20 -2.20 2.29
CA PHE A 55 3.23 -2.35 1.20
C PHE A 55 1.82 -2.04 1.66
N ARG A 56 1.42 -2.51 2.85
CA ARG A 56 0.12 -2.14 3.45
C ARG A 56 0.05 -0.65 3.73
N ARG A 57 1.13 -0.05 4.25
CA ARG A 57 1.17 1.41 4.46
C ARG A 57 0.92 2.18 3.15
N MET A 58 1.59 1.82 2.06
CA MET A 58 1.36 2.47 0.77
C MET A 58 -0.07 2.27 0.27
N LEU A 59 -0.58 1.04 0.37
CA LEU A 59 -1.95 0.72 -0.01
C LEU A 59 -2.97 1.57 0.75
N VAL A 60 -2.83 1.65 2.07
CA VAL A 60 -3.81 2.26 2.99
C VAL A 60 -3.69 3.77 3.06
N CYS A 61 -2.47 4.31 3.16
CA CYS A 61 -2.24 5.73 3.38
C CYS A 61 -2.16 6.53 2.08
N ASP A 62 -1.67 5.92 0.99
CA ASP A 62 -1.37 6.65 -0.24
C ASP A 62 -2.35 6.31 -1.37
N LEU A 63 -2.60 5.03 -1.63
CA LEU A 63 -3.39 4.60 -2.80
C LEU A 63 -4.90 4.59 -2.54
N LEU A 64 -5.34 3.94 -1.46
CA LEU A 64 -6.76 3.78 -1.15
C LEU A 64 -7.52 5.13 -1.07
N PRO A 65 -7.01 6.18 -0.40
CA PRO A 65 -7.69 7.48 -0.36
C PRO A 65 -7.89 8.07 -1.76
N ARG A 66 -6.95 7.86 -2.67
CA ARG A 66 -7.02 8.36 -4.06
C ARG A 66 -8.04 7.57 -4.87
N LEU A 67 -8.08 6.25 -4.71
CA LEU A 67 -9.10 5.41 -5.35
C LEU A 67 -10.50 5.85 -4.94
N LEU A 68 -10.71 6.12 -3.65
CA LEU A 68 -12.01 6.59 -3.14
C LEU A 68 -12.41 7.98 -3.64
N GLN A 69 -11.45 8.81 -4.06
CA GLN A 69 -11.69 10.12 -4.66
C GLN A 69 -11.87 10.07 -6.18
N THR A 70 -11.53 8.95 -6.82
CA THR A 70 -11.56 8.82 -8.28
C THR A 70 -13.00 8.66 -8.77
N GLN A 71 -13.46 9.61 -9.58
CA GLN A 71 -14.77 9.54 -10.22
C GLN A 71 -14.80 8.42 -11.27
N GLY A 72 -15.92 7.69 -11.34
CA GLY A 72 -16.09 6.59 -12.31
C GLY A 72 -15.25 5.34 -12.01
N LEU A 73 -14.63 5.24 -10.84
CA LEU A 73 -13.93 4.02 -10.43
C LEU A 73 -14.92 2.91 -10.05
N GLU A 74 -15.05 1.92 -10.92
CA GLU A 74 -15.85 0.72 -10.69
C GLU A 74 -15.07 -0.32 -9.87
N VAL A 75 -15.27 -0.33 -8.55
CA VAL A 75 -14.69 -1.36 -7.66
C VAL A 75 -15.78 -2.30 -7.20
N ARG A 76 -15.56 -3.62 -7.39
CA ARG A 76 -16.47 -4.63 -6.86
C ARG A 76 -16.64 -4.45 -5.33
N PRO A 77 -17.87 -4.46 -4.78
CA PRO A 77 -18.11 -4.21 -3.36
C PRO A 77 -17.28 -5.11 -2.42
N LYS A 78 -17.09 -6.38 -2.79
CA LYS A 78 -16.25 -7.32 -2.04
C LYS A 78 -14.78 -6.89 -1.99
N THR A 79 -14.24 -6.35 -3.08
CA THR A 79 -12.87 -5.82 -3.12
C THR A 79 -12.76 -4.60 -2.22
N LEU A 80 -13.70 -3.65 -2.33
CA LEU A 80 -13.71 -2.46 -1.49
C LEU A 80 -13.80 -2.80 0.00
N HIS A 81 -14.71 -3.70 0.38
CA HIS A 81 -14.81 -4.19 1.76
C HIS A 81 -13.47 -4.74 2.25
N ASN A 82 -12.80 -5.59 1.47
CA ASN A 82 -11.50 -6.15 1.84
C ASN A 82 -10.41 -5.08 2.01
N LEU A 83 -10.42 -4.04 1.16
CA LEU A 83 -9.48 -2.93 1.28
C LEU A 83 -9.71 -2.13 2.57
N LEU A 84 -10.98 -1.85 2.90
CA LEU A 84 -11.35 -1.16 4.12
C LEU A 84 -11.03 -1.99 5.37
N SER A 85 -11.30 -3.29 5.37
CA SER A 85 -10.92 -4.18 6.49
C SER A 85 -9.41 -4.18 6.74
N ARG A 86 -8.60 -4.21 5.68
CA ARG A 86 -7.13 -4.10 5.80
C ARG A 86 -6.69 -2.75 6.37
N ALA A 87 -7.35 -1.67 5.95
CA ALA A 87 -7.09 -0.33 6.48
C ALA A 87 -7.44 -0.24 7.97
N ILE A 88 -8.59 -0.78 8.39
CA ILE A 88 -8.99 -0.84 9.80
C ILE A 88 -7.95 -1.60 10.62
N GLU A 89 -7.55 -2.80 10.18
CA GLU A 89 -6.53 -3.60 10.87
C GLU A 89 -5.18 -2.87 10.96
N PHE A 90 -4.77 -2.20 9.87
CA PHE A 90 -3.57 -1.36 9.85
C PHE A 90 -3.63 -0.25 10.89
N TYR A 91 -4.71 0.55 10.89
CA TYR A 91 -4.84 1.69 11.79
C TYR A 91 -4.99 1.28 13.25
N ILE A 92 -5.77 0.22 13.55
CA ILE A 92 -5.85 -0.33 14.90
C ILE A 92 -4.46 -0.71 15.39
N THR A 93 -3.71 -1.47 14.59
CA THR A 93 -2.37 -1.91 14.99
C THR A 93 -1.41 -0.72 15.10
N TYR A 94 -1.49 0.25 14.20
CA TYR A 94 -0.62 1.43 14.19
C TYR A 94 -0.82 2.28 15.45
N VAL A 95 -2.07 2.52 15.85
CA VAL A 95 -2.41 3.36 17.01
C VAL A 95 -2.16 2.63 18.34
N THR A 96 -2.34 1.31 18.38
CA THR A 96 -2.14 0.50 19.59
C THR A 96 -0.69 0.05 19.80
N THR A 97 0.14 0.09 18.75
CA THR A 97 1.57 -0.27 18.86
C THR A 97 2.34 0.91 19.47
N PRO A 98 3.06 0.71 20.59
CA PRO A 98 3.84 1.78 21.21
C PRO A 98 4.96 2.27 20.29
N SER A 99 5.16 3.60 20.20
CA SER A 99 6.08 4.26 19.25
C SER A 99 7.53 3.78 19.29
N ARG A 100 7.96 3.13 20.38
CA ARG A 100 9.32 2.57 20.52
C ARG A 100 9.61 1.41 19.57
N VAL A 101 8.57 0.76 19.00
CA VAL A 101 8.72 -0.38 18.05
C VAL A 101 8.68 0.07 16.58
N LEU A 102 8.20 1.30 16.30
CA LEU A 102 8.00 1.82 14.95
C LEU A 102 9.26 2.47 14.33
N GLN A 103 10.34 2.66 15.09
CA GLN A 103 11.59 3.27 14.61
C GLN A 103 12.64 2.19 14.29
N PRO A 104 12.97 2.02 13.00
CA PRO A 104 14.09 2.82 12.45
C PRO A 104 13.80 3.62 11.17
N HIS A 105 12.66 3.44 10.49
CA HIS A 105 12.49 3.97 9.11
C HIS A 105 11.52 5.16 8.93
N VAL A 106 10.95 5.71 10.01
CA VAL A 106 10.02 6.86 9.89
C VAL A 106 10.76 8.20 9.67
N ASN A 107 12.05 8.29 10.00
CA ASN A 107 12.79 9.57 10.00
C ASN A 107 13.50 9.95 8.68
N LEU A 108 13.26 9.26 7.55
CA LEU A 108 13.95 9.58 6.28
C LEU A 108 13.05 10.12 5.16
N MET A 109 11.79 10.45 5.42
CA MET A 109 10.88 11.01 4.40
C MET A 109 9.99 12.13 4.96
N MET A 110 10.55 12.99 5.83
CA MET A 110 10.12 14.38 5.98
C MET A 110 11.17 15.25 5.28
#